data_AF-A0A2M9TIH6-F1
#
_entry.id   AF-A0A2M9TIH6-F1
#
_cell.length_a   1.000
_cell.length_b   1.000
_cell.length_c   1.000
_cell.angle_alpha   90.00
_cell.angle_beta   90.00
_cell.angle_gamma   90.00
#
_symmetry.space_group_name_H-M   'P 1'
#
loop_
_entity.id
_entity.type
_entity.pdbx_description
1 polymer ?
#
loop_
_entity_poly.entity_id
_entity_poly.type
_entity_poly.pdbx_seq_one_letter_code
_entity_poly.pdbx_strand_id
1 'polypeptide(L)'
;MRKITILIALFSVLGAFDAEAQVGIGTPDPSDATILEVLSGDKGVLIPRVALQGTTNFSPIIGSEVESLIVYNTFTSSNSDDPEAVYPGFYYWQNNMWQRIINQEDLKTAIEDLGGDLNTSIEQIHDLINYIAPSNPSNEDENGNPIVTENHSTVVWDETAGEFYVVTYDALTGEYVKTLIDINQLISGSETNTFIRVEITASEPNVYHYFSESAIKDWLNADAANTDPFVNMPITATGVVTIDVVGDVVENFEYILEQEITYEGEQVTIEEIIQMISSEVDGNVIYTEVGGEMVFQYYDASTGDYVTINLDELVSELETNTFIRKVDAYIDTNGDDIPTTYYYFSEEAIKDWMALDPTANTDAEANMEVTEPGVIAINVVGDVVENFEYILEQEITYEGEQVTIEEIIQMISSEVDGNVIYTEVGGEMVFQYYDASTGDYVTINLDELVSELETNTFIRKVDAYIDTNGDDIPTTYYYFSEEAIKDWMALDPTANTDAEANMEVTEPGVIAINV
;
A
#
# COMPACT_ATOMS: atom_id res chain seq x y z
N MET A 1 -69.96 -51.11 92.01
CA MET A 1 -70.26 -50.13 90.94
C MET A 1 -69.17 -49.07 90.78
N ARG A 2 -68.68 -48.38 91.84
CA ARG A 2 -67.58 -47.39 91.73
C ARG A 2 -66.27 -47.89 91.09
N LYS A 3 -65.89 -49.16 91.31
CA LYS A 3 -64.66 -49.76 90.75
C LYS A 3 -64.71 -49.94 89.22
N ILE A 4 -65.91 -50.12 88.65
CA ILE A 4 -66.09 -50.32 87.20
C ILE A 4 -66.07 -48.98 86.47
N THR A 5 -66.60 -47.92 87.08
CA THR A 5 -66.53 -46.56 86.53
C THR A 5 -65.10 -46.02 86.50
N ILE A 6 -64.27 -46.34 87.50
CA ILE A 6 -62.83 -46.04 87.50
C ILE A 6 -62.12 -46.78 86.37
N LEU A 7 -62.48 -48.05 86.12
CA LEU A 7 -61.87 -48.84 85.05
C LEU A 7 -62.18 -48.28 83.65
N ILE A 8 -63.41 -47.83 83.42
CA ILE A 8 -63.82 -47.28 82.11
C ILE A 8 -63.17 -45.91 81.89
N ALA A 9 -63.13 -45.04 82.91
CA ALA A 9 -62.42 -43.77 82.84
C ALA A 9 -60.91 -43.96 82.59
N LEU A 10 -60.30 -44.98 83.20
CA LEU A 10 -58.89 -45.33 82.97
C LEU A 10 -58.66 -45.79 81.52
N PHE A 11 -59.59 -46.53 80.92
CA PHE A 11 -59.48 -47.02 79.55
C PHE A 11 -59.67 -45.89 78.51
N SER A 12 -60.51 -44.90 78.79
CA SER A 12 -60.71 -43.73 77.92
C SER A 12 -59.53 -42.76 77.91
N VAL A 13 -58.75 -42.67 79.00
CA VAL A 13 -57.52 -41.86 79.07
C VAL A 13 -56.35 -42.53 78.33
N LEU A 14 -56.38 -43.86 78.17
CA LEU A 14 -55.33 -44.62 77.47
C LEU A 14 -55.44 -44.56 75.94
N GLY A 15 -56.55 -44.07 75.38
CA GLY A 15 -56.78 -44.01 73.93
C GLY A 15 -56.39 -42.69 73.25
N ALA A 16 -55.80 -41.74 73.99
CA ALA A 16 -55.46 -40.39 73.49
C ALA A 16 -53.95 -40.20 73.20
N PHE A 17 -53.18 -41.29 73.13
CA PHE A 17 -51.79 -41.23 72.72
C PHE A 17 -51.72 -41.47 71.21
N ASP A 18 -51.57 -40.40 70.43
CA ASP A 18 -51.09 -40.53 69.05
C ASP A 18 -49.67 -41.10 69.13
N ALA A 19 -49.52 -42.36 68.70
CA ALA A 19 -48.22 -42.99 68.59
C ALA A 19 -47.56 -42.46 67.31
N GLU A 20 -46.68 -41.47 67.45
CA GLU A 20 -45.87 -41.01 66.33
C GLU A 20 -44.91 -42.13 65.91
N ALA A 21 -45.06 -42.63 64.68
CA ALA A 21 -44.28 -43.74 64.14
C ALA A 21 -42.97 -43.27 63.48
N GLN A 22 -42.32 -42.25 64.05
CA GLN A 22 -40.99 -41.81 63.62
C GLN A 22 -39.94 -42.84 64.02
N VAL A 23 -39.03 -43.13 63.10
CA VAL A 23 -37.99 -44.14 63.30
C VAL A 23 -36.71 -43.44 63.74
N GLY A 24 -36.38 -43.57 65.02
CA GLY A 24 -35.06 -43.21 65.54
C GLY A 24 -34.12 -44.40 65.52
N ILE A 25 -33.00 -44.30 64.82
CA ILE A 25 -31.89 -45.26 64.91
C ILE A 25 -30.76 -44.59 65.68
N GLY A 26 -30.51 -45.03 66.90
CA GLY A 26 -29.47 -44.44 67.77
C GLY A 26 -29.92 -43.22 68.59
N THR A 27 -31.18 -42.78 68.42
CA THR A 27 -31.84 -41.79 69.29
C THR A 27 -33.25 -42.27 69.66
N PRO A 28 -33.66 -42.19 70.94
CA PRO A 28 -35.03 -42.48 71.35
C PRO A 28 -36.01 -41.34 71.03
N ASP A 29 -35.49 -40.12 70.83
CA ASP A 29 -36.25 -38.90 70.60
C ASP A 29 -35.80 -38.24 69.26
N PRO A 30 -36.25 -38.74 68.09
CA PRO A 30 -35.99 -38.10 66.81
C PRO A 30 -36.54 -36.67 66.75
N SER A 31 -35.93 -35.82 65.92
CA SER A 31 -36.46 -34.51 65.58
C SER A 31 -37.86 -34.65 64.96
N ASP A 32 -38.79 -33.83 65.45
CA ASP A 32 -40.18 -33.73 64.96
C ASP A 32 -40.30 -33.40 63.46
N ALA A 33 -39.26 -32.85 62.85
CA ALA A 33 -39.18 -32.60 61.42
C ALA A 33 -38.75 -33.83 60.58
N THR A 34 -38.52 -35.00 61.20
CA THR A 34 -37.96 -36.18 60.52
C THR A 34 -38.82 -37.43 60.75
N ILE A 35 -39.08 -38.18 59.67
CA ILE A 35 -39.70 -39.51 59.79
C ILE A 35 -38.66 -40.60 60.12
N LEU A 36 -37.39 -40.37 59.80
CA LEU A 36 -36.25 -41.21 60.11
C LEU A 36 -35.06 -40.33 60.51
N GLU A 37 -34.54 -40.54 61.71
CA GLU A 37 -33.28 -39.96 62.17
C GLU A 37 -32.29 -41.06 62.50
N VAL A 38 -31.07 -40.97 61.97
CA VAL A 38 -29.98 -41.88 62.32
C VAL A 38 -28.88 -41.11 63.04
N LEU A 39 -28.78 -41.29 64.35
CA LEU A 39 -27.82 -40.59 65.20
C LEU A 39 -26.69 -41.54 65.65
N SER A 40 -25.47 -41.23 65.23
CA SER A 40 -24.25 -41.89 65.71
C SER A 40 -23.06 -40.94 65.62
N GLY A 41 -22.17 -40.96 66.62
CA GLY A 41 -20.94 -40.15 66.61
C GLY A 41 -19.78 -40.78 65.83
N ASP A 42 -19.87 -42.07 65.48
CA ASP A 42 -18.77 -42.85 64.90
C ASP A 42 -19.19 -43.89 63.84
N LYS A 43 -20.48 -44.00 63.50
CA LYS A 43 -21.01 -44.89 62.46
C LYS A 43 -21.76 -44.10 61.38
N GLY A 44 -21.67 -44.58 60.13
CA GLY A 44 -22.45 -44.06 59.00
C GLY A 44 -23.59 -44.99 58.59
N VAL A 45 -24.38 -44.55 57.62
CA VAL A 45 -25.44 -45.36 56.98
C VAL A 45 -24.96 -45.85 55.63
N LEU A 46 -25.08 -47.16 55.39
CA LEU A 46 -24.79 -47.74 54.09
C LEU A 46 -26.04 -47.67 53.20
N ILE A 47 -26.05 -46.73 52.26
CA ILE A 47 -27.10 -46.61 51.23
C ILE A 47 -27.01 -47.83 50.28
N PRO A 48 -28.15 -48.34 49.75
CA PRO A 48 -28.15 -49.48 48.84
C PRO A 48 -27.19 -49.31 47.67
N ARG A 49 -26.37 -50.34 47.42
CA ARG A 49 -25.40 -50.39 46.32
C ARG A 49 -25.96 -51.21 45.18
N VAL A 50 -26.09 -50.59 44.01
CA VAL A 50 -26.74 -51.18 42.83
C VAL A 50 -25.86 -50.98 41.59
N ALA A 51 -26.10 -51.75 40.53
CA ALA A 51 -25.42 -51.61 39.25
C ALA A 51 -26.39 -51.01 38.22
N LEU A 52 -26.46 -49.68 38.17
CA LEU A 52 -27.28 -48.98 37.19
C LEU A 52 -26.75 -49.27 35.78
N GLN A 53 -27.66 -49.39 34.80
CA GLN A 53 -27.28 -49.65 33.41
C GLN A 53 -27.28 -48.38 32.54
N GLY A 54 -27.95 -47.32 32.98
CA GLY A 54 -28.03 -46.01 32.32
C GLY A 54 -28.93 -45.07 33.14
N THR A 55 -28.86 -43.75 32.89
CA THR A 55 -29.59 -42.75 33.70
C THR A 55 -31.10 -42.81 33.49
N THR A 56 -31.56 -43.22 32.30
CA THR A 56 -33.00 -43.33 31.95
C THR A 56 -33.63 -44.66 32.40
N ASN A 57 -32.82 -45.61 32.92
CA ASN A 57 -33.28 -46.94 33.28
C ASN A 57 -33.44 -47.09 34.81
N PHE A 58 -34.67 -47.21 35.29
CA PHE A 58 -34.95 -47.40 36.72
C PHE A 58 -34.38 -48.72 37.28
N SER A 59 -34.17 -49.73 36.43
CA SER A 59 -33.54 -51.01 36.80
C SER A 59 -32.11 -50.78 37.33
N PRO A 60 -31.68 -51.52 38.38
CA PRO A 60 -32.25 -52.75 38.93
C PRO A 60 -33.27 -52.55 40.05
N ILE A 61 -33.72 -51.32 40.30
CA ILE A 61 -34.70 -51.04 41.35
C ILE A 61 -36.08 -51.51 40.85
N ILE A 62 -36.85 -52.13 41.74
CA ILE A 62 -38.17 -52.70 41.42
C ILE A 62 -39.21 -51.98 42.27
N GLY A 63 -40.28 -51.49 41.63
CA GLY A 63 -41.40 -50.82 42.29
C GLY A 63 -41.87 -49.60 41.53
N SER A 64 -42.63 -48.73 42.22
CA SER A 64 -42.99 -47.42 41.68
C SER A 64 -41.77 -46.49 41.63
N GLU A 65 -41.68 -45.73 40.56
CA GLU A 65 -40.69 -44.66 40.38
C GLU A 65 -41.05 -43.46 41.27
N VAL A 66 -40.45 -43.39 42.45
CA VAL A 66 -40.68 -42.32 43.42
C VAL A 66 -39.49 -41.37 43.41
N GLU A 67 -39.77 -40.07 43.28
CA GLU A 67 -38.74 -39.04 43.32
C GLU A 67 -37.97 -39.02 44.65
N SER A 68 -36.72 -38.57 44.60
CA SER A 68 -35.78 -38.50 45.73
C SER A 68 -35.33 -39.85 46.29
N LEU A 69 -35.60 -40.97 45.62
CA LEU A 69 -35.04 -42.27 45.98
C LEU A 69 -33.52 -42.26 45.71
N ILE A 70 -32.71 -42.48 46.75
CA ILE A 70 -31.24 -42.44 46.67
C ILE A 70 -30.61 -43.84 46.65
N VAL A 71 -29.60 -44.03 45.79
CA VAL A 71 -28.79 -45.25 45.69
C VAL A 71 -27.31 -44.89 45.48
N TYR A 72 -26.42 -45.85 45.72
CA TYR A 72 -25.03 -45.78 45.30
C TYR A 72 -24.82 -46.70 44.10
N ASN A 73 -24.50 -46.14 42.94
CA ASN A 73 -24.16 -46.90 41.75
C ASN A 73 -22.74 -47.46 41.85
N THR A 74 -22.56 -48.70 41.40
CA THR A 74 -21.28 -49.45 41.42
C THR A 74 -20.76 -49.80 40.03
N PHE A 75 -21.52 -49.46 38.98
CA PHE A 75 -21.23 -49.84 37.61
C PHE A 75 -20.87 -48.63 36.76
N THR A 76 -19.99 -48.81 35.80
CA THR A 76 -19.73 -47.83 34.73
C THR A 76 -20.39 -48.35 33.46
N SER A 77 -21.37 -47.64 32.90
CA SER A 77 -21.89 -47.98 31.58
C SER A 77 -20.89 -47.52 30.51
N SER A 78 -20.74 -48.31 29.45
CA SER A 78 -19.67 -48.15 28.45
C SER A 78 -19.88 -46.94 27.53
N ASN A 79 -18.80 -46.16 27.35
CA ASN A 79 -18.59 -44.89 26.63
C ASN A 79 -18.88 -43.61 27.40
N SER A 80 -17.86 -42.73 27.45
CA SER A 80 -17.92 -41.42 28.11
C SER A 80 -18.84 -40.43 27.43
N ASP A 81 -19.10 -40.67 26.14
CA ASP A 81 -19.81 -39.75 25.25
C ASP A 81 -21.31 -40.06 25.18
N ASP A 82 -21.77 -41.06 25.93
CA ASP A 82 -23.19 -41.39 26.02
C ASP A 82 -23.88 -40.47 27.07
N PRO A 83 -24.87 -39.65 26.68
CA PRO A 83 -25.59 -38.77 27.61
C PRO A 83 -26.36 -39.55 28.69
N GLU A 84 -26.59 -40.85 28.49
CA GLU A 84 -27.24 -41.73 29.46
C GLU A 84 -26.24 -42.51 30.33
N ALA A 85 -24.94 -42.20 30.21
CA ALA A 85 -23.90 -42.91 30.94
C ALA A 85 -24.01 -42.73 32.46
N VAL A 86 -23.72 -43.80 33.18
CA VAL A 86 -23.62 -43.85 34.63
C VAL A 86 -22.22 -44.24 35.06
N TYR A 87 -21.76 -43.66 36.16
CA TYR A 87 -20.46 -43.90 36.78
C TYR A 87 -20.65 -44.23 38.26
N PRO A 88 -19.68 -44.86 38.94
CA PRO A 88 -19.75 -45.06 40.37
C PRO A 88 -20.00 -43.75 41.14
N GLY A 89 -20.96 -43.75 42.07
CA GLY A 89 -21.35 -42.55 42.80
C GLY A 89 -22.77 -42.60 43.37
N PHE A 90 -23.18 -41.54 44.08
CA PHE A 90 -24.55 -41.42 44.58
C PHE A 90 -25.48 -40.89 43.49
N TYR A 91 -26.65 -41.49 43.36
CA TYR A 91 -27.70 -41.07 42.44
C TYR A 91 -29.03 -40.96 43.17
N TYR A 92 -29.87 -40.02 42.75
CA TYR A 92 -31.27 -39.95 43.18
C TYR A 92 -32.21 -39.91 41.97
N TRP A 93 -33.41 -40.47 42.12
CA TRP A 93 -34.41 -40.48 41.05
C TRP A 93 -35.17 -39.15 40.99
N GLN A 94 -35.25 -38.52 39.82
CA GLN A 94 -36.03 -37.30 39.59
C GLN A 94 -36.35 -37.15 38.10
N ASN A 95 -37.56 -36.68 37.76
CA ASN A 95 -37.96 -36.44 36.36
C ASN A 95 -37.74 -37.66 35.44
N ASN A 96 -38.08 -38.87 35.91
CA ASN A 96 -37.88 -40.14 35.19
C ASN A 96 -36.42 -40.46 34.80
N MET A 97 -35.45 -39.98 35.58
CA MET A 97 -34.04 -40.30 35.36
C MET A 97 -33.24 -40.29 36.67
N TRP A 98 -32.13 -41.03 36.69
CA TRP A 98 -31.13 -41.01 37.75
C TRP A 98 -30.25 -39.77 37.62
N GLN A 99 -30.31 -38.90 38.62
CA GLN A 99 -29.47 -37.71 38.75
C GLN A 99 -28.27 -38.02 39.63
N ARG A 100 -27.06 -37.78 39.14
CA ARG A 100 -25.84 -37.99 39.92
C ARG A 100 -25.65 -36.85 40.92
N ILE A 101 -25.29 -37.17 42.15
CA ILE A 101 -24.80 -36.18 43.13
C ILE A 101 -23.30 -36.04 42.93
N ILE A 102 -22.88 -34.85 42.52
CA ILE A 102 -21.50 -34.51 42.18
C ILE A 102 -20.84 -33.86 43.40
N ASN A 103 -19.62 -34.28 43.73
CA ASN A 103 -18.83 -33.65 44.80
C ASN A 103 -17.86 -32.59 44.23
N GLN A 104 -17.18 -31.83 45.09
CA GLN A 104 -16.27 -30.75 44.65
C GLN A 104 -15.13 -31.25 43.75
N GLU A 105 -14.61 -32.45 43.98
CA GLU A 105 -13.54 -33.06 43.18
C GLU A 105 -14.07 -33.54 41.83
N ASP A 106 -15.26 -34.14 41.77
CA ASP A 106 -15.93 -34.49 40.52
C ASP A 106 -16.24 -33.23 39.69
N LEU A 107 -16.66 -32.13 40.33
CA LEU A 107 -16.89 -30.85 39.69
C LEU A 107 -15.59 -30.23 39.19
N LYS A 108 -14.52 -30.28 39.98
CA LYS A 108 -13.19 -29.80 39.60
C LYS A 108 -12.65 -30.61 38.41
N THR A 109 -12.81 -31.92 38.43
CA THR A 109 -12.42 -32.81 37.33
C THR A 109 -13.24 -32.51 36.08
N ALA A 110 -14.56 -32.32 36.19
CA ALA A 110 -15.39 -31.92 35.05
C ALA A 110 -15.00 -30.53 34.48
N ILE A 111 -14.58 -29.59 35.33
CA ILE A 111 -14.07 -28.28 34.90
C ILE A 111 -12.69 -28.39 34.26
N GLU A 112 -11.82 -29.28 34.75
CA GLU A 112 -10.51 -29.56 34.17
C GLU A 112 -10.63 -30.32 32.84
N ASP A 113 -11.60 -31.24 32.74
CA ASP A 113 -11.93 -32.05 31.55
C ASP A 113 -12.68 -31.27 30.48
N LEU A 114 -13.32 -30.13 30.82
CA LEU A 114 -13.80 -29.16 29.84
C LEU A 114 -12.65 -28.54 29.03
N GLY A 115 -11.39 -28.70 29.46
CA GLY A 115 -10.23 -28.24 28.72
C GLY A 115 -10.28 -26.74 28.35
N GLY A 116 -9.50 -26.37 27.35
CA GLY A 116 -9.45 -25.01 26.80
C GLY A 116 -10.68 -24.59 25.99
N ASP A 117 -11.91 -25.02 26.28
CA ASP A 117 -13.11 -24.53 25.56
C ASP A 117 -13.50 -23.08 25.92
N LEU A 118 -12.65 -22.37 26.66
CA LEU A 118 -12.59 -20.90 26.70
C LEU A 118 -11.55 -20.30 25.73
N ASN A 119 -10.85 -21.12 24.93
CA ASN A 119 -9.83 -20.73 23.96
C ASN A 119 -10.37 -20.57 22.53
N THR A 120 -11.66 -20.74 22.25
CA THR A 120 -12.16 -20.57 20.87
C THR A 120 -11.96 -19.15 20.33
N SER A 121 -11.77 -18.14 21.19
CA SER A 121 -11.35 -16.79 20.77
C SER A 121 -9.85 -16.71 20.51
N ILE A 122 -9.03 -17.49 21.21
CA ILE A 122 -7.58 -17.54 21.01
C ILE A 122 -7.23 -18.37 19.78
N GLU A 123 -7.91 -19.49 19.50
CA GLU A 123 -7.76 -20.23 18.24
C GLU A 123 -8.20 -19.40 17.03
N GLN A 124 -9.30 -18.64 17.13
CA GLN A 124 -9.73 -17.76 16.04
C GLN A 124 -8.81 -16.54 15.85
N ILE A 125 -8.25 -16.00 16.94
CA ILE A 125 -7.24 -14.94 16.88
C ILE A 125 -5.91 -15.50 16.39
N HIS A 126 -5.53 -16.70 16.79
CA HIS A 126 -4.33 -17.41 16.32
C HIS A 126 -4.48 -17.77 14.83
N ASP A 127 -5.62 -18.27 14.39
CA ASP A 127 -5.93 -18.50 12.98
C ASP A 127 -5.93 -17.19 12.17
N LEU A 128 -6.39 -16.08 12.76
CA LEU A 128 -6.31 -14.76 12.16
C LEU A 128 -4.85 -14.24 12.11
N ILE A 129 -4.06 -14.43 13.17
CA ILE A 129 -2.61 -14.12 13.25
C ILE A 129 -1.85 -14.95 12.20
N ASN A 130 -2.18 -16.22 12.05
CA ASN A 130 -1.62 -17.13 11.06
C ASN A 130 -2.01 -16.71 9.63
N TYR A 131 -3.18 -16.07 9.47
CA TYR A 131 -3.67 -15.54 8.19
C TYR A 131 -3.00 -14.22 7.80
N ILE A 132 -2.77 -13.30 8.75
CA ILE A 132 -2.22 -11.95 8.48
C ILE A 132 -0.69 -11.86 8.61
N ALA A 133 -0.05 -12.72 9.41
CA ALA A 133 1.39 -12.73 9.68
C ALA A 133 1.99 -14.15 9.52
N PRO A 134 1.91 -14.76 8.31
CA PRO A 134 2.34 -16.14 8.08
C PRO A 134 3.84 -16.35 8.23
N SER A 135 4.66 -15.28 8.26
CA SER A 135 6.12 -15.31 8.48
C SER A 135 6.53 -15.46 9.94
N ASN A 136 5.58 -15.43 10.89
CA ASN A 136 5.88 -15.56 12.31
C ASN A 136 6.50 -16.94 12.57
N PRO A 137 7.76 -17.04 13.04
CA PRO A 137 8.42 -18.32 13.32
C PRO A 137 7.76 -19.11 14.47
N SER A 138 6.80 -18.51 15.18
CA SER A 138 6.01 -19.15 16.23
C SER A 138 4.68 -19.73 15.73
N ASN A 139 4.37 -19.59 14.43
CA ASN A 139 3.18 -20.13 13.81
C ASN A 139 3.35 -21.64 13.53
N GLU A 140 3.26 -22.44 14.60
CA GLU A 140 3.37 -23.90 14.55
C GLU A 140 2.05 -24.56 14.99
N ASP A 141 1.71 -25.68 14.36
CA ASP A 141 0.62 -26.56 14.75
C ASP A 141 0.92 -27.21 16.10
N GLU A 142 -0.04 -27.94 16.64
CA GLU A 142 0.10 -28.69 17.89
C GLU A 142 1.27 -29.71 17.89
N ASN A 143 1.92 -29.92 16.74
CA ASN A 143 3.03 -30.82 16.53
C ASN A 143 4.37 -30.11 16.24
N GLY A 144 4.41 -28.77 16.29
CA GLY A 144 5.61 -27.99 16.01
C GLY A 144 5.91 -27.82 14.51
N ASN A 145 4.93 -28.05 13.63
CA ASN A 145 5.08 -27.83 12.19
C ASN A 145 4.38 -26.53 11.78
N PRO A 146 4.89 -25.76 10.83
CA PRO A 146 4.23 -24.52 10.41
C PRO A 146 2.75 -24.71 9.99
N ILE A 147 1.80 -23.93 10.52
CA ILE A 147 0.37 -23.99 10.12
C ILE A 147 0.21 -23.26 8.78
N VAL A 148 -0.25 -23.99 7.74
CA VAL A 148 -0.27 -23.50 6.36
C VAL A 148 -1.71 -23.37 5.85
N THR A 149 -2.15 -22.14 5.55
CA THR A 149 -3.29 -21.92 4.65
C THR A 149 -2.94 -20.85 3.60
N GLU A 150 -2.66 -21.34 2.38
CA GLU A 150 -2.45 -20.62 1.12
C GLU A 150 -1.22 -19.70 0.97
N ASN A 151 -0.82 -19.48 -0.29
CA ASN A 151 0.35 -18.69 -0.71
C ASN A 151 0.16 -17.21 -0.34
N HIS A 152 0.54 -16.82 0.87
CA HIS A 152 0.51 -15.43 1.34
C HIS A 152 1.92 -14.84 1.40
N SER A 153 2.00 -13.51 1.25
CA SER A 153 3.23 -12.72 1.14
C SER A 153 3.19 -11.61 2.18
N THR A 154 4.28 -11.41 2.94
CA THR A 154 4.44 -10.23 3.80
C THR A 154 5.64 -9.41 3.36
N VAL A 155 5.61 -8.10 3.61
CA VAL A 155 6.74 -7.20 3.35
C VAL A 155 7.51 -7.01 4.66
N VAL A 156 8.82 -7.26 4.61
CA VAL A 156 9.73 -7.06 5.73
C VAL A 156 10.88 -6.14 5.32
N TRP A 157 11.43 -5.42 6.29
CA TRP A 157 12.63 -4.61 6.16
C TRP A 157 13.83 -5.39 6.72
N ASP A 158 14.92 -5.47 5.95
CA ASP A 158 16.18 -6.05 6.42
C ASP A 158 17.16 -4.92 6.77
N GLU A 159 17.34 -4.64 8.06
CA GLU A 159 18.19 -3.54 8.54
C GLU A 159 19.65 -3.64 8.06
N THR A 160 20.16 -4.86 7.92
CA THR A 160 21.57 -5.07 7.50
C THR A 160 21.76 -4.80 6.01
N ALA A 161 20.75 -5.12 5.20
CA ALA A 161 20.77 -4.89 3.76
C ALA A 161 20.26 -3.50 3.36
N GLY A 162 19.42 -2.87 4.19
CA GLY A 162 18.73 -1.62 3.84
C GLY A 162 17.69 -1.81 2.74
N GLU A 163 17.07 -3.00 2.65
CA GLU A 163 16.21 -3.38 1.53
C GLU A 163 14.87 -3.98 2.00
N PHE A 164 13.82 -3.77 1.20
CA PHE A 164 12.53 -4.43 1.38
C PHE A 164 12.52 -5.82 0.75
N TYR A 165 11.92 -6.78 1.44
CA TYR A 165 11.72 -8.14 0.94
C TYR A 165 10.27 -8.56 1.07
N VAL A 166 9.75 -9.20 0.03
CA VAL A 166 8.57 -10.06 0.16
C VAL A 166 9.02 -11.40 0.71
N VAL A 167 8.53 -11.77 1.89
CA VAL A 167 8.68 -13.12 2.44
C VAL A 167 7.48 -13.94 2.01
N THR A 168 7.77 -15.03 1.31
CA THR A 168 6.78 -16.05 0.91
C THR A 168 7.18 -17.39 1.51
N TYR A 169 6.21 -18.15 2.00
CA TYR A 169 6.48 -19.51 2.44
C TYR A 169 6.35 -20.47 1.26
N ASP A 170 7.41 -21.21 0.94
CA ASP A 170 7.37 -22.25 -0.09
C ASP A 170 6.95 -23.58 0.55
N ALA A 171 5.68 -23.94 0.33
CA ALA A 171 5.09 -25.17 0.86
C ALA A 171 5.73 -26.47 0.35
N LEU A 172 6.52 -26.43 -0.73
CA LEU A 172 7.23 -27.61 -1.26
C LEU A 172 8.56 -27.85 -0.54
N THR A 173 9.25 -26.78 -0.16
CA THR A 173 10.55 -26.84 0.50
C THR A 173 10.44 -26.74 2.02
N GLY A 174 9.33 -26.20 2.54
CA GLY A 174 9.13 -25.95 3.96
C GLY A 174 9.95 -24.79 4.49
N GLU A 175 10.40 -23.89 3.61
CA GLU A 175 11.27 -22.76 3.93
C GLU A 175 10.60 -21.42 3.58
N TYR A 176 10.93 -20.38 4.33
CA TYR A 176 10.59 -19.00 3.99
C TYR A 176 11.59 -18.47 2.95
N VAL A 177 11.06 -18.06 1.80
CA VAL A 177 11.81 -17.48 0.70
C VAL A 177 11.67 -15.96 0.76
N LYS A 178 12.79 -15.27 0.96
CA LYS A 178 12.90 -13.82 0.80
C LYS A 178 13.08 -13.48 -0.69
N THR A 179 12.16 -12.70 -1.25
CA THR A 179 12.26 -12.13 -2.60
C THR A 179 12.46 -10.63 -2.46
N LEU A 180 13.54 -10.09 -3.02
CA LEU A 180 13.82 -8.65 -2.98
C LEU A 180 12.69 -7.87 -3.66
N ILE A 181 12.19 -6.83 -2.98
CA ILE A 181 11.40 -5.78 -3.60
C ILE A 181 12.38 -4.71 -4.08
N ASP A 182 12.66 -4.75 -5.37
CA ASP A 182 13.57 -3.80 -6.00
C ASP A 182 12.84 -2.46 -6.20
N ILE A 183 12.85 -1.62 -5.16
CA ILE A 183 12.28 -0.27 -5.22
C ILE A 183 12.91 0.53 -6.36
N ASN A 184 14.18 0.29 -6.69
CA ASN A 184 14.86 0.94 -7.81
C ASN A 184 14.13 0.70 -9.14
N GLN A 185 13.65 -0.52 -9.39
CA GLN A 185 12.82 -0.80 -10.57
C GLN A 185 11.45 -0.14 -10.49
N LEU A 186 10.85 -0.04 -9.30
CA LEU A 186 9.52 0.54 -9.12
C LEU A 186 9.51 2.07 -9.27
N ILE A 187 10.59 2.76 -8.92
CA ILE A 187 10.69 4.22 -9.01
C ILE A 187 11.36 4.73 -10.29
N SER A 188 12.11 3.87 -11.00
CA SER A 188 12.75 4.21 -12.29
C SER A 188 11.77 4.64 -13.40
N GLY A 189 10.46 4.51 -13.20
CA GLY A 189 9.42 5.02 -14.10
C GLY A 189 8.88 6.42 -13.75
N SER A 190 9.32 7.03 -12.64
CA SER A 190 8.73 8.25 -12.07
C SER A 190 9.68 9.44 -11.93
N GLU A 191 10.94 9.31 -12.37
CA GLU A 191 11.94 10.37 -12.19
C GLU A 191 12.42 10.91 -13.54
N THR A 192 11.95 12.12 -13.86
CA THR A 192 12.71 13.13 -14.61
C THR A 192 12.17 14.51 -14.23
N ASN A 193 12.87 15.25 -13.36
CA ASN A 193 12.54 16.66 -13.07
C ASN A 193 13.28 17.64 -13.99
N THR A 194 13.90 17.16 -15.06
CA THR A 194 14.53 18.04 -16.06
C THR A 194 13.49 18.60 -17.01
N PHE A 195 13.61 19.87 -17.37
CA PHE A 195 12.72 20.50 -18.35
C PHE A 195 13.47 21.51 -19.21
N ILE A 196 12.88 21.84 -20.35
CA ILE A 196 13.37 22.89 -21.23
C ILE A 196 12.35 24.04 -21.22
N ARG A 197 12.81 25.26 -20.96
CA ARG A 197 12.01 26.47 -21.13
C ARG A 197 12.48 27.24 -22.34
N VAL A 198 11.54 27.67 -23.17
CA VAL A 198 11.83 28.56 -24.29
C VAL A 198 11.73 30.02 -23.85
N GLU A 199 12.73 30.81 -24.23
CA GLU A 199 12.69 32.26 -24.19
C GLU A 199 12.25 32.75 -25.58
N ILE A 200 10.99 33.15 -25.67
CA ILE A 200 10.39 33.68 -26.89
C ILE A 200 10.55 35.19 -26.87
N THR A 201 11.23 35.74 -27.87
CA THR A 201 11.25 37.19 -28.09
C THR A 201 10.55 37.52 -29.41
N ALA A 202 9.98 38.72 -29.50
CA ALA A 202 9.25 39.13 -30.70
C ALA A 202 10.16 39.48 -31.90
N SER A 203 11.49 39.40 -31.74
CA SER A 203 12.46 39.92 -32.72
C SER A 203 13.73 39.08 -32.88
N GLU A 204 13.91 38.03 -32.09
CA GLU A 204 15.06 37.12 -32.16
C GLU A 204 14.55 35.67 -32.14
N PRO A 205 15.32 34.73 -32.72
CA PRO A 205 14.98 33.32 -32.66
C PRO A 205 14.78 32.81 -31.23
N ASN A 206 13.98 31.76 -31.10
CA ASN A 206 13.71 31.11 -29.82
C ASN A 206 15.01 30.55 -29.21
N VAL A 207 15.30 30.95 -27.98
CA VAL A 207 16.42 30.44 -27.20
C VAL A 207 15.88 29.40 -26.22
N TYR A 208 16.44 28.20 -26.22
CA TYR A 208 16.00 27.12 -25.33
C TYR A 208 16.92 27.05 -24.11
N HIS A 209 16.37 26.91 -22.92
CA HIS A 209 17.12 26.79 -21.68
C HIS A 209 16.81 25.44 -21.04
N TYR A 210 17.81 24.57 -20.96
CA TYR A 210 17.72 23.28 -20.29
C TYR A 210 18.04 23.44 -18.80
N PHE A 211 17.17 22.92 -17.95
CA PHE A 211 17.30 22.93 -16.50
C PHE A 211 17.73 21.54 -16.06
N SER A 212 19.00 21.42 -15.64
CA SER A 212 19.52 20.17 -15.07
C SER A 212 18.93 19.91 -13.70
N GLU A 213 18.91 18.64 -13.32
CA GLU A 213 18.37 18.24 -12.03
C GLU A 213 19.18 18.80 -10.85
N SER A 214 20.51 18.85 -10.97
CA SER A 214 21.39 19.48 -9.96
C SER A 214 21.06 20.95 -9.77
N ALA A 215 20.87 21.70 -10.86
CA ALA A 215 20.51 23.12 -10.79
C ALA A 215 19.16 23.34 -10.07
N ILE A 216 18.19 22.46 -10.32
CA ILE A 216 16.87 22.50 -9.71
C ILE A 216 16.95 22.23 -8.20
N LYS A 217 17.71 21.21 -7.79
CA LYS A 217 17.91 20.84 -6.38
C LYS A 217 18.64 21.94 -5.61
N ASP A 218 19.74 22.46 -6.15
CA ASP A 218 20.50 23.55 -5.53
C ASP A 218 19.62 24.78 -5.33
N TRP A 219 18.76 25.08 -6.30
CA TRP A 219 17.82 26.20 -6.21
C TRP A 219 16.73 25.97 -5.16
N LEU A 220 16.08 24.79 -5.13
CA LEU A 220 15.07 24.45 -4.12
C LEU A 220 15.65 24.48 -2.69
N ASN A 221 16.87 23.97 -2.51
CA ASN A 221 17.53 23.91 -1.20
C ASN A 221 18.06 25.27 -0.72
N ALA A 222 18.23 26.26 -1.61
CA ALA A 222 18.75 27.57 -1.25
C ALA A 222 17.75 28.45 -0.48
N ASP A 223 16.44 28.27 -0.69
CA ASP A 223 15.38 29.03 -0.02
C ASP A 223 14.08 28.22 0.03
N ALA A 224 13.51 28.04 1.23
CA ALA A 224 12.25 27.31 1.44
C ALA A 224 11.03 27.96 0.75
N ALA A 225 11.15 29.21 0.24
CA ALA A 225 10.13 29.85 -0.58
C ALA A 225 10.11 29.36 -2.04
N ASN A 226 11.13 28.60 -2.47
CA ASN A 226 11.20 28.03 -3.81
C ASN A 226 10.38 26.74 -3.87
N THR A 227 9.32 26.73 -4.69
CA THR A 227 8.34 25.64 -4.70
C THR A 227 8.04 25.06 -6.09
N ASP A 228 8.32 25.83 -7.15
CA ASP A 228 8.07 25.42 -8.54
C ASP A 228 9.22 25.87 -9.44
N PRO A 229 10.14 24.95 -9.78
CA PRO A 229 11.28 25.26 -10.63
C PRO A 229 10.88 25.65 -12.06
N PHE A 230 9.85 25.02 -12.62
CA PHE A 230 9.40 25.30 -13.99
C PHE A 230 8.94 26.75 -14.14
N VAL A 231 8.19 27.24 -13.16
CA VAL A 231 7.61 28.58 -13.15
C VAL A 231 8.58 29.63 -12.64
N ASN A 232 9.27 29.37 -11.52
CA ASN A 232 9.94 30.41 -10.73
C ASN A 232 11.46 30.35 -10.74
N MET A 233 12.07 29.27 -11.24
CA MET A 233 13.53 29.20 -11.35
C MET A 233 14.01 30.14 -12.47
N PRO A 234 14.96 31.07 -12.20
CA PRO A 234 15.44 32.00 -13.21
C PRO A 234 16.31 31.28 -14.25
N ILE A 235 16.20 31.69 -15.53
CA ILE A 235 17.08 31.18 -16.63
C ILE A 235 18.57 31.45 -16.37
N THR A 236 18.89 32.38 -15.46
CA THR A 236 20.26 32.75 -15.09
C THR A 236 20.79 31.97 -13.88
N ALA A 237 20.06 30.96 -13.39
CA ALA A 237 20.52 30.14 -12.29
C ALA A 237 21.76 29.32 -12.69
N THR A 238 22.68 29.13 -11.75
CA THR A 238 23.86 28.27 -11.95
C THR A 238 23.40 26.86 -12.33
N GLY A 239 23.99 26.28 -13.38
CA GLY A 239 23.64 24.94 -13.90
C GLY A 239 22.54 24.93 -14.98
N VAL A 240 21.93 26.07 -15.31
CA VAL A 240 21.05 26.19 -16.49
C VAL A 240 21.89 26.31 -17.75
N VAL A 241 21.54 25.53 -18.78
CA VAL A 241 22.27 25.49 -20.06
C VAL A 241 21.44 26.11 -21.16
N THR A 242 21.98 27.17 -21.76
CA THR A 242 21.36 27.83 -22.92
C THR A 242 21.74 27.10 -24.21
N ILE A 243 20.73 26.68 -24.94
CA ILE A 243 20.77 26.05 -26.26
C ILE A 243 20.26 27.09 -27.28
N ASP A 244 21.19 27.65 -28.06
CA ASP A 244 20.89 28.64 -29.09
C ASP A 244 20.91 27.96 -30.47
N VAL A 245 19.81 27.28 -30.78
CA VAL A 245 19.67 26.49 -32.01
C VAL A 245 19.87 27.34 -33.26
N VAL A 246 19.47 28.62 -33.23
CA VAL A 246 19.56 29.48 -34.43
C VAL A 246 20.91 30.16 -34.52
N GLY A 247 21.54 30.56 -33.41
CA GLY A 247 22.93 31.02 -33.41
C GLY A 247 23.89 29.95 -33.95
N ASP A 248 23.74 28.70 -33.48
CA ASP A 248 24.64 27.60 -33.88
C ASP A 248 24.38 27.13 -35.32
N VAL A 249 23.12 27.11 -35.78
CA VAL A 249 22.77 26.80 -37.18
C VAL A 249 23.20 27.92 -38.12
N VAL A 250 23.05 29.19 -37.72
CA VAL A 250 23.53 30.33 -38.53
C VAL A 250 25.05 30.33 -38.62
N GLU A 251 25.79 30.10 -37.53
CA GLU A 251 27.25 29.96 -37.58
C GLU A 251 27.68 28.75 -38.42
N ASN A 252 26.99 27.61 -38.31
CA ASN A 252 27.29 26.42 -39.13
C ASN A 252 26.94 26.62 -40.62
N PHE A 253 25.84 27.30 -40.95
CA PHE A 253 25.46 27.59 -42.34
C PHE A 253 26.32 28.69 -42.97
N GLU A 254 26.65 29.76 -42.23
CA GLU A 254 27.63 30.75 -42.66
C GLU A 254 28.99 30.08 -42.91
N TYR A 255 29.46 29.23 -42.00
CA TYR A 255 30.68 28.46 -42.18
C TYR A 255 30.66 27.61 -43.46
N ILE A 256 29.58 26.86 -43.71
CA ILE A 256 29.46 26.02 -44.93
C ILE A 256 29.43 26.89 -46.19
N LEU A 257 28.67 27.98 -46.18
CA LEU A 257 28.52 28.85 -47.35
C LEU A 257 29.81 29.63 -47.66
N GLU A 258 30.60 29.97 -46.65
CA GLU A 258 31.87 30.68 -46.75
C GLU A 258 33.08 29.76 -47.06
N GLN A 259 32.94 28.43 -47.01
CA GLN A 259 34.01 27.52 -47.41
C GLN A 259 34.46 27.79 -48.85
N GLU A 260 35.75 28.07 -49.02
CA GLU A 260 36.35 28.22 -50.34
C GLU A 260 36.64 26.85 -50.96
N ILE A 261 36.04 26.58 -52.12
CA ILE A 261 36.34 25.40 -52.92
C ILE A 261 36.96 25.78 -54.25
N THR A 262 37.76 24.90 -54.83
CA THR A 262 38.30 25.11 -56.17
C THR A 262 37.31 24.59 -57.21
N TYR A 263 36.66 25.51 -57.92
CA TYR A 263 35.75 25.19 -59.02
C TYR A 263 36.31 25.77 -60.33
N GLU A 264 36.48 24.93 -61.34
CA GLU A 264 37.07 25.29 -62.65
C GLU A 264 38.44 26.02 -62.60
N GLY A 265 39.18 25.91 -61.50
CA GLY A 265 40.52 26.48 -61.34
C GLY A 265 40.58 27.83 -60.63
N GLU A 266 39.44 28.36 -60.17
CA GLU A 266 39.34 29.55 -59.30
C GLU A 266 38.79 29.15 -57.92
N GLN A 267 39.18 29.89 -56.87
CA GLN A 267 38.57 29.74 -55.55
C GLN A 267 37.25 30.51 -55.56
N VAL A 268 36.17 29.79 -55.28
CA VAL A 268 34.81 30.32 -55.15
C VAL A 268 34.19 29.76 -53.88
N THR A 269 33.24 30.47 -53.30
CA THR A 269 32.54 29.98 -52.11
C THR A 269 31.45 28.98 -52.50
N ILE A 270 31.05 28.12 -51.55
CA ILE A 270 29.94 27.19 -51.77
C ILE A 270 28.63 27.95 -52.10
N GLU A 271 28.44 29.14 -51.52
CA GLU A 271 27.34 30.04 -51.84
C GLU A 271 27.29 30.41 -53.33
N GLU A 272 28.42 30.84 -53.91
CA GLU A 272 28.51 31.27 -55.31
C GLU A 272 28.16 30.14 -56.30
N ILE A 273 28.51 28.89 -55.97
CA ILE A 273 28.17 27.72 -56.79
C ILE A 273 26.69 27.36 -56.68
N ILE A 274 26.12 27.41 -55.48
CA ILE A 274 24.69 27.14 -55.26
C ILE A 274 23.86 28.17 -56.04
N GLN A 275 24.24 29.44 -56.02
CA GLN A 275 23.58 30.50 -56.81
C GLN A 275 23.71 30.28 -58.33
N MET A 276 24.87 29.82 -58.81
CA MET A 276 25.06 29.48 -60.22
C MET A 276 24.14 28.33 -60.69
N ILE A 277 24.10 27.23 -59.94
CA ILE A 277 23.34 26.02 -60.32
C ILE A 277 21.83 26.24 -60.18
N SER A 278 21.41 27.00 -59.17
CA SER A 278 19.99 27.24 -58.88
C SER A 278 19.29 28.15 -59.92
N SER A 279 20.04 28.89 -60.73
CA SER A 279 19.49 29.79 -61.75
C SER A 279 19.01 29.11 -63.04
N GLU A 280 19.20 27.78 -63.21
CA GLU A 280 18.93 27.06 -64.47
C GLU A 280 17.70 26.12 -64.48
N VAL A 281 16.86 26.05 -63.43
CA VAL A 281 15.75 25.08 -63.36
C VAL A 281 14.41 25.70 -62.92
N ASP A 282 13.33 25.37 -63.64
CA ASP A 282 11.96 25.81 -63.35
C ASP A 282 11.39 25.12 -62.09
N GLY A 283 10.72 25.88 -61.21
CA GLY A 283 10.22 25.41 -59.92
C GLY A 283 11.26 25.38 -58.78
N ASN A 284 12.42 26.03 -58.96
CA ASN A 284 13.44 26.07 -57.93
C ASN A 284 13.01 26.96 -56.76
N VAL A 285 13.20 26.47 -55.54
CA VAL A 285 12.90 27.19 -54.31
C VAL A 285 14.20 27.81 -53.78
N ILE A 286 14.20 29.13 -53.60
CA ILE A 286 15.29 29.90 -53.00
C ILE A 286 14.88 30.35 -51.60
N TYR A 287 15.87 30.54 -50.73
CA TYR A 287 15.69 31.15 -49.42
C TYR A 287 16.36 32.53 -49.45
N THR A 288 15.57 33.61 -49.34
CA THR A 288 16.05 34.98 -49.56
C THR A 288 15.32 35.98 -48.66
N GLU A 289 15.99 37.10 -48.36
CA GLU A 289 15.41 38.19 -47.57
C GLU A 289 14.44 39.03 -48.42
N VAL A 290 13.19 39.16 -47.99
CA VAL A 290 12.18 40.03 -48.61
C VAL A 290 11.56 40.91 -47.52
N GLY A 291 11.87 42.20 -47.55
CA GLY A 291 11.27 43.17 -46.62
C GLY A 291 11.77 43.09 -45.18
N GLY A 292 12.94 42.48 -44.93
CA GLY A 292 13.54 42.34 -43.59
C GLY A 292 13.37 40.95 -42.97
N GLU A 293 12.78 40.01 -43.70
CA GLU A 293 12.46 38.65 -43.21
C GLU A 293 12.88 37.62 -44.25
N MET A 294 13.42 36.49 -43.78
CA MET A 294 13.90 35.41 -44.64
C MET A 294 12.75 34.48 -45.03
N VAL A 295 12.51 34.32 -46.33
CA VAL A 295 11.37 33.55 -46.84
C VAL A 295 11.79 32.55 -47.91
N PHE A 296 11.07 31.44 -48.01
CA PHE A 296 11.17 30.54 -49.16
C PHE A 296 10.35 31.11 -50.33
N GLN A 297 10.95 31.26 -51.50
CA GLN A 297 10.23 31.63 -52.73
C GLN A 297 10.50 30.61 -53.82
N TYR A 298 9.51 30.28 -54.64
CA TYR A 298 9.73 29.50 -55.86
C TYR A 298 9.76 30.40 -57.09
N TYR A 299 10.61 30.07 -58.06
CA TYR A 299 10.63 30.75 -59.35
C TYR A 299 9.44 30.33 -60.21
N ASP A 300 8.58 31.27 -60.58
CA ASP A 300 7.47 31.03 -61.50
C ASP A 300 7.89 31.48 -62.92
N ALA A 301 8.31 30.52 -63.75
CA ALA A 301 8.76 30.79 -65.11
C ALA A 301 7.66 31.39 -66.04
N SER A 302 6.38 31.33 -65.64
CA SER A 302 5.28 31.90 -66.42
C SER A 302 5.11 33.41 -66.24
N THR A 303 5.49 33.92 -65.07
CA THR A 303 5.46 35.34 -64.71
C THR A 303 6.85 35.98 -64.74
N GLY A 304 7.90 35.16 -64.60
CA GLY A 304 9.29 35.59 -64.55
C GLY A 304 9.73 36.11 -63.17
N ASP A 305 8.87 35.95 -62.16
CA ASP A 305 9.04 36.48 -60.81
C ASP A 305 9.13 35.34 -59.78
N TYR A 306 9.69 35.65 -58.60
CA TYR A 306 9.72 34.74 -57.45
C TYR A 306 8.47 34.92 -56.59
N VAL A 307 7.83 33.82 -56.23
CA VAL A 307 6.59 33.78 -55.43
C VAL A 307 6.87 33.16 -54.07
N THR A 308 6.54 33.87 -52.99
CA THR A 308 6.74 33.39 -51.61
C THR A 308 5.84 32.20 -51.27
N ILE A 309 6.43 31.17 -50.69
CA ILE A 309 5.75 29.99 -50.13
C ILE A 309 5.36 30.33 -48.69
N ASN A 310 4.05 30.27 -48.39
CA ASN A 310 3.54 30.46 -47.04
C ASN A 310 3.52 29.11 -46.31
N LEU A 311 4.43 28.90 -45.36
CA LEU A 311 4.54 27.68 -44.57
C LEU A 311 3.49 27.60 -43.45
N ASP A 312 2.94 28.73 -42.99
CA ASP A 312 1.93 28.79 -41.93
C ASP A 312 0.60 28.15 -42.37
N GLU A 313 0.30 28.20 -43.67
CA GLU A 313 -0.87 27.55 -44.28
C GLU A 313 -0.70 26.03 -44.44
N LEU A 314 0.54 25.49 -44.34
CA LEU A 314 0.84 24.08 -44.59
C LEU A 314 0.97 23.22 -43.32
N VAL A 315 1.30 23.85 -42.18
CA VAL A 315 1.56 23.16 -40.90
C VAL A 315 0.38 23.26 -39.93
N SER A 316 -0.46 24.30 -40.07
CA SER A 316 -1.61 24.54 -39.18
C SER A 316 -2.72 23.47 -39.24
N GLU A 317 -2.72 22.57 -40.23
CA GLU A 317 -3.68 21.46 -40.34
C GLU A 317 -3.20 20.13 -39.74
N LEU A 318 -1.95 20.02 -39.26
CA LEU A 318 -1.33 18.74 -38.87
C LEU A 318 -0.73 18.68 -37.45
N GLU A 319 -0.92 19.71 -36.63
CA GLU A 319 -0.55 19.65 -35.21
C GLU A 319 -1.66 18.98 -34.38
N THR A 320 -1.30 17.97 -33.60
CA THR A 320 -2.20 17.31 -32.65
C THR A 320 -2.16 18.05 -31.32
N ASN A 321 -3.25 18.71 -30.94
CA ASN A 321 -3.39 19.41 -29.65
C ASN A 321 -4.16 18.54 -28.66
N THR A 322 -3.47 18.00 -27.65
CA THR A 322 -4.08 17.30 -26.50
C THR A 322 -3.39 17.72 -25.22
N PHE A 323 -4.13 17.92 -24.13
CA PHE A 323 -3.55 18.26 -22.82
C PHE A 323 -4.36 17.68 -21.66
N ILE A 324 -3.77 17.62 -20.47
CA ILE A 324 -4.43 17.22 -19.22
C ILE A 324 -4.42 18.41 -18.28
N ARG A 325 -5.56 18.69 -17.64
CA ARG A 325 -5.68 19.76 -16.65
C ARG A 325 -6.09 19.21 -15.29
N LYS A 326 -5.34 19.60 -14.26
CA LYS A 326 -5.68 19.35 -12.86
C LYS A 326 -6.70 20.38 -12.39
N VAL A 327 -7.76 19.94 -11.72
CA VAL A 327 -8.65 20.80 -10.95
C VAL A 327 -8.52 20.39 -9.49
N ASP A 328 -8.04 21.31 -8.65
CA ASP A 328 -7.89 21.09 -7.21
C ASP A 328 -9.24 20.93 -6.51
N ALA A 329 -9.23 20.21 -5.39
CA ALA A 329 -10.43 19.98 -4.58
C ALA A 329 -11.07 21.30 -4.08
N TYR A 330 -12.39 21.35 -4.05
CA TYR A 330 -13.14 22.49 -3.53
C TYR A 330 -14.53 22.08 -3.03
N ILE A 331 -15.07 22.87 -2.09
CA ILE A 331 -16.45 22.72 -1.61
C ILE A 331 -17.36 23.53 -2.52
N ASP A 332 -18.35 22.88 -3.12
CA ASP A 332 -19.29 23.52 -4.03
C ASP A 332 -20.29 24.44 -3.29
N THR A 333 -21.09 25.18 -4.06
CA THR A 333 -22.09 26.10 -3.49
C THR A 333 -23.24 25.41 -2.73
N ASN A 334 -23.38 24.09 -2.86
CA ASN A 334 -24.36 23.27 -2.16
C ASN A 334 -23.78 22.65 -0.87
N GLY A 335 -22.46 22.74 -0.67
CA GLY A 335 -21.74 22.18 0.47
C GLY A 335 -21.20 20.77 0.22
N ASP A 336 -21.19 20.31 -1.03
CA ASP A 336 -20.64 19.01 -1.42
C ASP A 336 -19.12 19.15 -1.67
N ASP A 337 -18.35 18.19 -1.16
CA ASP A 337 -16.89 18.15 -1.34
C ASP A 337 -16.57 17.54 -2.71
N ILE A 338 -15.87 18.31 -3.56
CA ILE A 338 -15.48 17.89 -4.89
C ILE A 338 -13.98 17.58 -4.87
N PRO A 339 -13.55 16.33 -5.12
CA PRO A 339 -12.16 15.94 -5.02
C PRO A 339 -11.32 16.44 -6.20
N THR A 340 -10.00 16.45 -5.99
CA THR A 340 -9.03 16.79 -7.05
C THR A 340 -9.20 15.83 -8.23
N THR A 341 -9.54 16.36 -9.40
CA THR A 341 -9.87 15.57 -10.59
C THR A 341 -9.00 16.00 -11.78
N TYR A 342 -8.42 15.04 -12.49
CA TYR A 342 -7.70 15.28 -13.73
C TYR A 342 -8.65 15.17 -14.92
N TYR A 343 -8.60 16.11 -15.85
CA TYR A 343 -9.43 16.10 -17.05
C TYR A 343 -8.55 16.00 -18.29
N TYR A 344 -8.83 15.03 -19.15
CA TYR A 344 -8.18 14.86 -20.45
C TYR A 344 -8.97 15.56 -21.56
N PHE A 345 -8.28 16.45 -22.28
CA PHE A 345 -8.81 17.21 -23.40
C PHE A 345 -8.29 16.59 -24.69
N SER A 346 -9.19 15.91 -25.41
CA SER A 346 -8.88 15.28 -26.68
C SER A 346 -8.86 16.30 -27.82
N GLU A 347 -8.10 15.98 -28.87
CA GLU A 347 -7.97 16.83 -30.06
C GLU A 347 -9.31 17.09 -30.74
N GLU A 348 -10.21 16.10 -30.75
CA GLU A 348 -11.56 16.22 -31.30
C GLU A 348 -12.38 17.24 -30.50
N ALA A 349 -12.34 17.17 -29.16
CA ALA A 349 -13.05 18.11 -28.29
C ALA A 349 -12.53 19.56 -28.43
N ILE A 350 -11.20 19.73 -28.53
CA ILE A 350 -10.57 21.04 -28.69
C ILE A 350 -10.93 21.66 -30.04
N LYS A 351 -10.89 20.87 -31.13
CA LYS A 351 -11.28 21.32 -32.47
C LYS A 351 -12.75 21.75 -32.55
N ASP A 352 -13.64 20.94 -31.97
CA ASP A 352 -15.07 21.26 -31.93
C ASP A 352 -15.34 22.53 -31.12
N TRP A 353 -14.64 22.72 -29.99
CA TRP A 353 -14.78 23.90 -29.15
C TRP A 353 -14.24 25.18 -29.81
N MET A 354 -13.07 25.13 -30.44
CA MET A 354 -12.51 26.27 -31.19
C MET A 354 -13.40 26.69 -32.37
N ALA A 355 -14.08 25.73 -33.01
CA ALA A 355 -14.98 26.00 -34.14
C ALA A 355 -16.30 26.71 -33.74
N LEU A 356 -16.70 26.66 -32.46
CA LEU A 356 -17.95 27.27 -31.99
C LEU A 356 -17.90 28.80 -31.93
N ASP A 357 -16.77 29.38 -31.50
CA ASP A 357 -16.53 30.81 -31.53
C ASP A 357 -15.03 31.12 -31.78
N PRO A 358 -14.59 31.14 -33.05
CA PRO A 358 -13.18 31.31 -33.40
C PRO A 358 -12.56 32.66 -32.96
N THR A 359 -13.38 33.62 -32.54
CA THR A 359 -12.90 34.94 -32.08
C THR A 359 -12.72 35.03 -30.57
N ALA A 360 -13.42 34.18 -29.80
CA ALA A 360 -13.30 34.09 -28.35
C ALA A 360 -12.47 32.88 -27.90
N ASN A 361 -12.49 31.78 -28.66
CA ASN A 361 -11.90 30.50 -28.31
C ASN A 361 -10.53 30.34 -28.98
N THR A 362 -9.54 31.09 -28.48
CA THR A 362 -8.20 31.17 -29.09
C THR A 362 -7.15 30.32 -28.39
N ASP A 363 -7.41 29.89 -27.16
CA ASP A 363 -6.50 29.11 -26.33
C ASP A 363 -7.33 28.14 -25.48
N ALA A 364 -7.32 26.88 -25.87
CA ALA A 364 -8.10 25.84 -25.21
C ALA A 364 -7.51 25.46 -23.84
N GLU A 365 -6.19 25.52 -23.68
CA GLU A 365 -5.54 25.21 -22.41
C GLU A 365 -5.95 26.20 -21.32
N ALA A 366 -5.97 27.50 -21.67
CA ALA A 366 -6.37 28.56 -20.76
C ALA A 366 -7.88 28.69 -20.56
N ASN A 367 -8.70 28.49 -21.61
CA ASN A 367 -10.09 28.97 -21.60
C ASN A 367 -11.16 27.90 -21.84
N MET A 368 -10.81 26.70 -22.31
CA MET A 368 -11.80 25.64 -22.52
C MET A 368 -12.25 25.11 -21.16
N GLU A 369 -13.55 25.10 -20.87
CA GLU A 369 -14.08 24.63 -19.57
C GLU A 369 -14.03 23.10 -19.44
N VAL A 370 -13.88 22.57 -18.21
CA VAL A 370 -13.89 21.10 -17.97
C VAL A 370 -15.24 20.43 -18.26
N THR A 371 -16.29 21.24 -18.41
CA THR A 371 -17.66 20.77 -18.69
C THR A 371 -17.98 20.69 -20.19
N GLU A 372 -17.04 21.08 -21.06
CA GLU A 372 -17.23 21.04 -22.50
C GLU A 372 -17.41 19.60 -23.01
N PRO A 373 -18.27 19.38 -24.02
CA PRO A 373 -18.48 18.05 -24.59
C PRO A 373 -17.17 17.43 -25.09
N GLY A 374 -16.89 16.19 -24.69
CA GLY A 374 -15.70 15.44 -25.12
C GLY A 374 -14.48 15.54 -24.19
N VAL A 375 -14.57 16.32 -23.10
CA VAL A 375 -13.59 16.28 -21.99
C VAL A 375 -13.86 15.07 -21.11
N ILE A 376 -12.83 14.30 -20.77
CA ILE A 376 -12.95 13.06 -19.99
C ILE A 376 -12.35 13.27 -18.60
N ALA A 377 -13.14 13.05 -17.55
CA ALA A 377 -12.65 13.00 -16.18
C ALA A 377 -11.90 11.68 -15.91
N ILE A 378 -10.70 11.79 -15.39
CA ILE A 378 -9.85 10.69 -14.94
C ILE A 378 -9.90 10.70 -13.40
N ASN A 379 -10.70 9.80 -12.82
CA ASN A 379 -10.77 9.59 -11.37
C ASN A 379 -10.17 8.22 -11.04
N VAL A 380 -9.02 8.17 -10.38
CA VAL A 380 -8.37 6.90 -10.01
C VAL A 380 -7.79 6.87 -8.59
N VAL A 381 -7.66 8.02 -7.91
CA VAL A 381 -6.89 8.11 -6.66
C VAL A 381 -7.77 8.40 -5.44
N GLY A 382 -8.81 9.23 -5.57
CA GLY A 382 -9.70 9.60 -4.46
C GLY A 382 -10.51 8.42 -3.90
N ASP A 383 -11.13 7.64 -4.80
CA ASP A 383 -11.99 6.50 -4.42
C ASP A 383 -11.24 5.37 -3.69
N VAL A 384 -9.91 5.31 -3.81
CA VAL A 384 -9.07 4.30 -3.17
C VAL A 384 -8.60 4.78 -1.81
N VAL A 385 -8.07 6.01 -1.73
CA VAL A 385 -7.54 6.59 -0.49
C VAL A 385 -8.63 6.78 0.56
N GLU A 386 -9.78 7.35 0.20
CA GLU A 386 -10.90 7.53 1.14
C GLU A 386 -11.48 6.20 1.64
N ASN A 387 -11.48 5.16 0.79
CA ASN A 387 -11.90 3.82 1.20
C ASN A 387 -10.91 3.18 2.18
N PHE A 388 -9.60 3.43 2.04
CA PHE A 388 -8.60 2.89 2.95
C PHE A 388 -8.56 3.62 4.29
N GLU A 389 -8.64 4.96 4.30
CA GLU A 389 -8.76 5.76 5.54
C GLU A 389 -10.01 5.36 6.33
N TYR A 390 -11.16 5.25 5.66
CA TYR A 390 -12.41 4.82 6.29
C TYR A 390 -12.31 3.43 6.96
N ILE A 391 -11.53 2.52 6.38
CA ILE A 391 -11.31 1.18 6.93
C ILE A 391 -10.40 1.24 8.15
N LEU A 392 -9.27 1.97 8.08
CA LEU A 392 -8.30 2.02 9.17
C LEU A 392 -8.83 2.72 10.42
N GLU A 393 -9.70 3.73 10.25
CA GLU A 393 -10.34 4.47 11.34
C GLU A 393 -11.55 3.76 11.99
N GLN A 394 -11.98 2.58 11.47
CA GLN A 394 -13.08 1.85 12.10
C GLN A 394 -12.71 1.43 13.53
N GLU A 395 -13.55 1.78 14.50
CA GLU A 395 -13.42 1.32 15.88
C GLU A 395 -14.03 -0.08 16.06
N ILE A 396 -13.28 -0.98 16.70
CA ILE A 396 -13.78 -2.27 17.18
C ILE A 396 -13.54 -2.43 18.68
N THR A 397 -14.23 -3.37 19.32
CA THR A 397 -13.99 -3.67 20.75
C THR A 397 -12.99 -4.83 20.87
N TYR A 398 -11.80 -4.53 21.40
CA TYR A 398 -10.75 -5.50 21.68
C TYR A 398 -10.44 -5.49 23.18
N GLU A 399 -10.44 -6.66 23.82
CA GLU A 399 -10.22 -6.83 25.28
C GLU A 399 -11.09 -5.94 26.22
N GLY A 400 -12.21 -5.41 25.71
CA GLY A 400 -13.12 -4.55 26.48
C GLY A 400 -12.85 -3.04 26.34
N GLU A 401 -11.87 -2.65 25.52
CA GLU A 401 -11.58 -1.27 25.13
C GLU A 401 -11.93 -1.05 23.65
N GLN A 402 -12.30 0.18 23.28
CA GLN A 402 -12.45 0.55 21.87
C GLN A 402 -11.07 0.86 21.30
N VAL A 403 -10.70 0.17 20.24
CA VAL A 403 -9.44 0.36 19.51
C VAL A 403 -9.74 0.44 18.01
N THR A 404 -8.92 1.15 17.25
CA THR A 404 -9.08 1.25 15.79
C THR A 404 -8.51 0.02 15.07
N ILE A 405 -8.90 -0.19 13.81
CA ILE A 405 -8.28 -1.22 12.96
C ILE A 405 -6.77 -0.95 12.80
N GLU A 406 -6.38 0.32 12.73
CA GLU A 406 -4.96 0.71 12.73
C GLU A 406 -4.22 0.23 14.00
N GLU A 407 -4.76 0.50 15.20
CA GLU A 407 -4.12 0.11 16.47
C GLU A 407 -3.94 -1.41 16.58
N ILE A 408 -4.87 -2.18 16.01
CA ILE A 408 -4.78 -3.65 15.97
C ILE A 408 -3.68 -4.11 15.01
N ILE A 409 -3.60 -3.52 13.82
CA ILE A 409 -2.53 -3.83 12.86
C ILE A 409 -1.16 -3.53 13.48
N GLN A 410 -1.03 -2.43 14.23
CA GLN A 410 0.19 -2.07 14.94
C GLN A 410 0.53 -3.03 16.09
N MET A 411 -0.45 -3.46 16.88
CA MET A 411 -0.21 -4.46 17.94
C MET A 411 0.30 -5.78 17.35
N ILE A 412 -0.32 -6.26 16.28
CA ILE A 412 0.04 -7.53 15.64
C ILE A 412 1.40 -7.45 14.95
N SER A 413 1.67 -6.34 14.27
CA SER A 413 2.93 -6.16 13.54
C SER A 413 4.13 -6.06 14.50
N SER A 414 3.91 -5.72 15.77
CA SER A 414 4.95 -5.64 16.81
C SER A 414 5.38 -7.01 17.37
N GLU A 415 4.79 -8.11 16.92
CA GLU A 415 5.17 -9.46 17.38
C GLU A 415 6.34 -10.06 16.60
N VAL A 416 6.74 -9.47 15.46
CA VAL A 416 7.81 -10.01 14.60
C VAL A 416 8.77 -8.90 14.18
N ASP A 417 10.06 -9.15 14.40
CA ASP A 417 11.16 -8.27 14.03
C ASP A 417 11.21 -8.00 12.52
N GLY A 418 11.39 -6.74 12.13
CA GLY A 418 11.47 -6.30 10.73
C GLY A 418 10.12 -6.19 10.00
N ASN A 419 8.98 -6.46 10.66
CA ASN A 419 7.67 -6.25 10.06
C ASN A 419 7.43 -4.77 9.77
N VAL A 420 6.96 -4.47 8.55
CA VAL A 420 6.72 -3.10 8.11
C VAL A 420 5.24 -2.75 8.22
N ILE A 421 4.96 -1.60 8.84
CA ILE A 421 3.65 -0.95 8.86
C ILE A 421 3.71 0.39 8.12
N TYR A 422 2.54 0.91 7.77
CA TYR A 422 2.36 2.25 7.22
C TYR A 422 1.43 3.04 8.14
N THR A 423 1.92 4.13 8.73
CA THR A 423 1.22 4.86 9.81
C THR A 423 1.63 6.33 9.85
N GLU A 424 0.81 7.18 10.49
CA GLU A 424 1.08 8.62 10.61
C GLU A 424 2.02 8.92 11.79
N VAL A 425 3.14 9.58 11.52
CA VAL A 425 4.06 10.06 12.55
C VAL A 425 4.30 11.54 12.36
N GLY A 426 3.77 12.35 13.27
CA GLY A 426 4.03 13.80 13.29
C GLY A 426 3.35 14.59 12.17
N GLY A 427 2.25 14.10 11.59
CA GLY A 427 1.53 14.77 10.49
C GLY A 427 1.83 14.18 9.10
N GLU A 428 2.66 13.15 9.02
CA GLU A 428 3.14 12.57 7.77
C GLU A 428 3.03 11.05 7.80
N MET A 429 2.59 10.47 6.69
CA MET A 429 2.48 9.01 6.55
C MET A 429 3.84 8.42 6.23
N VAL A 430 4.31 7.52 7.10
CA VAL A 430 5.63 6.92 7.00
C VAL A 430 5.55 5.40 7.07
N PHE A 431 6.53 4.73 6.49
CA PHE A 431 6.77 3.33 6.78
C PHE A 431 7.59 3.20 8.06
N GLN A 432 7.19 2.31 8.95
CA GLN A 432 7.99 1.95 10.12
C GLN A 432 8.19 0.44 10.15
N TYR A 433 9.36 -0.01 10.61
CA TYR A 433 9.56 -1.40 10.94
C TYR A 433 9.62 -1.60 12.46
N TYR A 434 9.14 -2.75 12.93
CA TYR A 434 9.31 -3.12 14.33
C TYR A 434 10.73 -3.62 14.57
N ASP A 435 11.47 -2.98 15.46
CA ASP A 435 12.78 -3.44 15.93
C ASP A 435 12.60 -4.18 17.26
N ALA A 436 12.67 -5.51 17.23
CA ALA A 436 12.48 -6.35 18.41
C ALA A 436 13.61 -6.20 19.44
N SER A 437 14.75 -5.61 19.06
CA SER A 437 15.87 -5.36 19.97
C SER A 437 15.62 -4.17 20.88
N THR A 438 14.91 -3.15 20.38
CA THR A 438 14.53 -1.94 21.13
C THR A 438 13.10 -2.01 21.66
N GLY A 439 12.24 -2.79 21.00
CA GLY A 439 10.83 -2.94 21.32
C GLY A 439 9.95 -1.81 20.77
N ASP A 440 10.50 -0.99 19.87
CA ASP A 440 9.88 0.21 19.33
C ASP A 440 9.76 0.13 17.81
N TYR A 441 8.82 0.90 17.25
CA TYR A 441 8.74 1.13 15.80
C TYR A 441 9.76 2.19 15.38
N VAL A 442 10.57 1.84 14.38
CA VAL A 442 11.59 2.73 13.81
C VAL A 442 11.15 3.15 12.41
N THR A 443 11.12 4.46 12.17
CA THR A 443 10.77 5.01 10.85
C THR A 443 11.81 4.64 9.81
N ILE A 444 11.35 4.06 8.70
CA ILE A 444 12.16 3.82 7.51
C ILE A 444 12.24 5.15 6.76
N ASN A 445 13.45 5.70 6.68
CA ASN A 445 13.68 6.93 5.94
C ASN A 445 13.77 6.63 4.44
N LEU A 446 12.65 6.78 3.72
CA LEU A 446 12.63 6.61 2.28
C LEU A 446 13.42 7.71 1.56
N ASP A 447 13.58 8.90 2.14
CA ASP A 447 14.34 10.00 1.50
C ASP A 447 15.80 9.60 1.30
N GLU A 448 16.40 8.88 2.25
CA GLU A 448 17.78 8.39 2.13
C GLU A 448 17.88 7.31 1.03
N LEU A 449 16.88 6.41 0.97
CA LEU A 449 16.80 5.35 -0.05
C LEU A 449 16.62 5.92 -1.47
N VAL A 450 15.83 6.98 -1.60
CA VAL A 450 15.52 7.63 -2.89
C VAL A 450 16.60 8.63 -3.27
N SER A 451 17.31 9.23 -2.31
CA SER A 451 18.42 10.18 -2.58
C SER A 451 19.58 9.56 -3.37
N GLU A 452 19.82 8.25 -3.22
CA GLU A 452 20.81 7.50 -4.01
C GLU A 452 20.30 7.12 -5.42
N LEU A 453 19.01 7.29 -5.66
CA LEU A 453 18.31 6.88 -6.89
C LEU A 453 17.94 8.06 -7.78
N GLU A 454 18.09 9.28 -7.27
CA GLU A 454 17.94 10.51 -8.02
C GLU A 454 18.71 10.46 -9.35
N THR A 455 17.97 10.68 -10.43
CA THR A 455 18.53 10.79 -11.78
C THR A 455 19.47 12.00 -11.85
N ASN A 456 20.55 11.93 -12.64
CA ASN A 456 21.54 13.02 -12.69
C ASN A 456 21.83 13.45 -14.12
N THR A 457 20.82 13.50 -14.99
CA THR A 457 21.06 13.87 -16.39
C THR A 457 21.42 15.34 -16.54
N PHE A 458 22.40 15.62 -17.39
CA PHE A 458 22.78 17.00 -17.73
C PHE A 458 23.21 17.12 -19.19
N ILE A 459 23.15 18.35 -19.70
CA ILE A 459 23.71 18.72 -21.00
C ILE A 459 24.94 19.59 -20.75
N ARG A 460 26.00 19.40 -21.53
CA ARG A 460 27.16 20.31 -21.51
C ARG A 460 27.42 20.90 -22.89
N LYS A 461 27.56 22.23 -22.95
CA LYS A 461 28.01 22.96 -24.14
C LYS A 461 29.55 22.91 -24.23
N VAL A 462 30.06 22.61 -25.43
CA VAL A 462 31.47 22.78 -25.79
C VAL A 462 31.54 23.79 -26.93
N ASP A 463 32.18 24.93 -26.68
CA ASP A 463 32.35 25.98 -27.69
C ASP A 463 33.28 25.54 -28.82
N ALA A 464 33.08 26.12 -30.00
CA ALA A 464 33.93 25.86 -31.16
C ALA A 464 35.41 26.12 -30.88
N TYR A 465 36.29 25.24 -31.38
CA TYR A 465 37.74 25.37 -31.24
C TYR A 465 38.50 24.70 -32.37
N ILE A 466 39.76 25.12 -32.57
CA ILE A 466 40.69 24.48 -33.50
C ILE A 466 41.43 23.36 -32.77
N ASP A 467 41.30 22.14 -33.26
CA ASP A 467 41.96 20.99 -32.65
C ASP A 467 43.48 21.00 -32.89
N THR A 468 44.20 20.06 -32.29
CA THR A 468 45.67 19.95 -32.43
C THR A 468 46.14 19.58 -33.85
N ASN A 469 45.24 19.12 -34.72
CA ASN A 469 45.51 18.79 -36.11
C ASN A 469 45.21 19.96 -37.05
N GLY A 470 44.61 21.04 -36.54
CA GLY A 470 44.20 22.21 -37.31
C GLY A 470 42.81 22.08 -37.91
N ASP A 471 42.00 21.13 -37.44
CA ASP A 471 40.63 20.93 -37.85
C ASP A 471 39.70 21.81 -37.00
N ASP A 472 38.78 22.53 -37.65
CA ASP A 472 37.75 23.34 -36.99
C ASP A 472 36.65 22.44 -36.43
N ILE A 473 36.49 22.43 -35.11
CA ILE A 473 35.44 21.70 -34.41
C ILE A 473 34.30 22.67 -34.07
N PRO A 474 33.07 22.44 -34.54
CA PRO A 474 31.93 23.32 -34.27
C PRO A 474 31.44 23.18 -32.82
N THR A 475 30.67 24.17 -32.37
CA THR A 475 29.95 24.11 -31.09
C THR A 475 29.09 22.85 -31.04
N THR A 476 29.26 22.04 -29.99
CA THR A 476 28.56 20.76 -29.83
C THR A 476 28.00 20.63 -28.42
N TYR A 477 26.76 20.17 -28.31
CA TYR A 477 26.13 19.84 -27.02
C TYR A 477 26.28 18.35 -26.75
N TYR A 478 26.57 17.99 -25.51
CA TYR A 478 26.70 16.59 -25.10
C TYR A 478 25.67 16.27 -24.03
N TYR A 479 24.85 15.25 -24.28
CA TYR A 479 23.90 14.72 -23.30
C TYR A 479 24.55 13.58 -22.51
N PHE A 480 24.50 13.74 -21.19
CA PHE A 480 24.98 12.76 -20.22
C PHE A 480 23.76 12.05 -19.66
N SER A 481 23.54 10.82 -20.14
CA SER A 481 22.47 9.95 -19.66
C SER A 481 22.81 9.41 -18.27
N GLU A 482 21.77 9.05 -17.51
CA GLU A 482 21.93 8.39 -16.20
C GLU A 482 22.79 7.13 -16.30
N GLU A 483 22.58 6.32 -17.34
CA GLU A 483 23.34 5.08 -17.55
C GLU A 483 24.84 5.38 -17.69
N ALA A 484 25.20 6.38 -18.50
CA ALA A 484 26.59 6.79 -18.68
C ALA A 484 27.23 7.32 -17.38
N ILE A 485 26.48 8.12 -16.62
CA ILE A 485 26.96 8.71 -15.36
C ILE A 485 27.16 7.64 -14.30
N LYS A 486 26.21 6.70 -14.18
CA LYS A 486 26.28 5.59 -13.24
C LYS A 486 27.47 4.68 -13.53
N ASP A 487 27.67 4.33 -14.80
CA ASP A 487 28.82 3.54 -15.23
C ASP A 487 30.14 4.25 -14.92
N TRP A 488 30.20 5.57 -15.12
CA TRP A 488 31.39 6.38 -14.83
C TRP A 488 31.68 6.48 -13.33
N MET A 489 30.67 6.74 -12.49
CA MET A 489 30.84 6.81 -11.02
C MET A 489 31.30 5.47 -10.43
N ALA A 490 30.85 4.35 -11.00
CA ALA A 490 31.25 3.01 -10.56
C ALA A 490 32.72 2.67 -10.83
N LEU A 491 33.39 3.36 -11.77
CA LEU A 491 34.79 3.09 -12.13
C LEU A 491 35.78 3.55 -11.06
N ASP A 492 35.54 4.69 -10.41
CA ASP A 492 36.33 5.18 -9.27
C ASP A 492 35.47 6.00 -8.31
N PRO A 493 34.75 5.36 -7.38
CA PRO A 493 33.83 6.03 -6.45
C PRO A 493 34.49 7.08 -5.54
N THR A 494 35.83 7.09 -5.42
CA THR A 494 36.56 8.03 -4.58
C THR A 494 37.00 9.29 -5.31
N ALA A 495 37.11 9.23 -6.65
CA ALA A 495 37.47 10.36 -7.50
C ALA A 495 36.27 10.92 -8.29
N ASN A 496 35.30 10.06 -8.62
CA ASN A 496 34.16 10.36 -9.47
C ASN A 496 32.93 10.73 -8.63
N THR A 497 33.03 11.86 -7.92
CA THR A 497 31.99 12.30 -6.95
C THR A 497 31.04 13.36 -7.50
N ASP A 498 31.37 13.95 -8.65
CA ASP A 498 30.59 15.02 -9.29
C ASP A 498 30.76 14.90 -10.81
N ALA A 499 29.76 14.30 -11.46
CA ALA A 499 29.79 14.02 -12.90
C ALA A 499 29.65 15.32 -13.73
N GLU A 500 28.87 16.28 -13.26
CA GLU A 500 28.65 17.56 -13.96
C GLU A 500 29.96 18.36 -14.04
N ALA A 501 30.77 18.34 -12.97
CA ALA A 501 32.06 19.00 -12.94
C ALA A 501 33.19 18.20 -13.64
N ASN A 502 33.20 16.87 -13.56
CA ASN A 502 34.41 16.08 -13.82
C ASN A 502 34.29 15.02 -14.93
N MET A 503 33.09 14.60 -15.33
CA MET A 503 32.93 13.58 -16.37
C MET A 503 33.32 14.17 -17.73
N GLU A 504 34.18 13.51 -18.51
CA GLU A 504 34.63 14.01 -19.82
C GLU A 504 33.62 13.70 -20.94
N VAL A 505 33.58 14.53 -22.01
CA VAL A 505 32.66 14.30 -23.16
C VAL A 505 33.00 13.04 -23.96
N THR A 506 34.20 12.49 -23.77
CA THR A 506 34.68 11.27 -24.42
C THR A 506 34.30 9.98 -23.68
N GLU A 507 33.65 10.10 -22.51
CA GLU A 507 33.26 8.94 -21.73
C GLU A 507 32.20 8.09 -22.46
N PRO A 508 32.23 6.76 -22.32
CA PRO A 508 31.24 5.88 -22.94
C PRO A 508 29.80 6.26 -22.53
N GLY A 509 28.88 6.26 -23.49
CA GLY A 509 27.46 6.54 -23.25
C GLY A 509 27.07 8.02 -23.28
N VAL A 510 28.03 8.93 -23.40
CA VAL A 510 27.78 10.36 -23.69
C VAL A 510 27.38 10.52 -25.15
N ILE A 511 26.26 11.21 -25.40
CA ILE A 511 25.70 11.38 -26.75
C ILE A 511 25.95 12.81 -27.22
N ALA A 512 26.63 12.97 -28.36
CA ALA A 512 26.72 14.26 -29.03
C ALA A 512 25.37 14.61 -29.67
N ILE A 513 24.80 15.74 -29.24
CA ILE A 513 23.68 16.40 -29.88
C ILE A 513 24.27 17.36 -30.91
N ASN A 514 24.27 16.92 -32.17
CA ASN A 514 24.56 17.79 -33.30
C ASN A 514 23.28 18.57 -33.59
N VAL A 515 23.35 19.90 -33.42
CA VAL A 515 22.27 20.82 -33.74
C VAL A 515 22.35 21.20 -35.22
#